data_AF-A0A518N1M0-F1
#
_entry.id   AF-A0A518N1M0-F1
#
_cell.length_a   1.000
_cell.length_b   1.000
_cell.length_c   1.000
_cell.angle_alpha   90.00
_cell.angle_beta   90.00
_cell.angle_gamma   90.00
#
_symmetry.space_group_name_H-M   'P 1'
#
loop_
_entity.id
_entity.type
_entity.pdbx_description
1 polymer ?
#
loop_
_entity_poly.entity_id
_entity_poly.type
_entity_poly.pdbx_seq_one_letter_code
_entity_poly.pdbx_strand_id
1 'polypeptide(L)'
;MGWREECRAKCQRVKYIGEEIAWAEKPNHAGWLKGFSTLLDDRFVTIPGLHFEGVYESLSVGGEVFRYGLFDTHGRDRHRVFQIEVYPRYQISHREKGRQVLGPHIHLGHKPPDAMVRPVLANLDAGQLKRWAYRFKRHAKISDSPRHALVPPFHDGIFSK
;
A
#
# COMPACT_ATOMS: atom_id res chain seq x y z
N MET A 1 -4.80 -10.93 22.72
CA MET A 1 -4.44 -9.65 22.08
C MET A 1 -5.47 -9.41 20.98
N GLY A 2 -6.08 -8.24 20.90
CA GLY A 2 -7.07 -7.97 19.86
C GLY A 2 -6.41 -7.83 18.48
N TRP A 3 -7.18 -8.06 17.42
CA TRP A 3 -6.68 -8.00 16.03
C TRP A 3 -6.08 -6.64 15.67
N ARG A 4 -6.63 -5.57 16.25
CA ARG A 4 -6.18 -4.19 16.02
C ARG A 4 -4.81 -3.94 16.65
N GLU A 5 -4.59 -4.47 17.84
CA GLU A 5 -3.30 -4.42 18.55
C GLU A 5 -2.25 -5.23 17.79
N GLU A 6 -2.61 -6.39 17.26
CA GLU A 6 -1.73 -7.20 16.43
C GLU A 6 -1.30 -6.46 15.16
N CYS A 7 -2.25 -5.81 14.46
CA CYS A 7 -1.93 -4.97 13.31
C CYS A 7 -0.98 -3.83 13.67
N ARG A 8 -1.19 -3.18 14.82
CA ARG A 8 -0.31 -2.12 15.32
C ARG A 8 1.09 -2.65 15.63
N ALA A 9 1.20 -3.80 16.30
CA ALA A 9 2.47 -4.43 16.60
C ALA A 9 3.25 -4.75 15.31
N LYS A 10 2.58 -5.31 14.31
CA LYS A 10 3.17 -5.54 12.97
C LYS A 10 3.62 -4.23 12.32
N CYS A 11 2.85 -3.15 12.41
CA CYS A 11 3.25 -1.83 11.89
C CYS A 11 4.44 -1.21 12.64
N GLN A 12 4.59 -1.46 13.95
CA GLN A 12 5.64 -0.86 14.78
C GLN A 12 7.01 -1.50 14.59
N ARG A 13 7.07 -2.76 14.17
CA ARG A 13 8.32 -3.45 13.82
C ARG A 13 8.99 -2.76 12.64
N VAL A 14 10.29 -2.47 12.75
CA VAL A 14 11.09 -2.02 11.60
C VAL A 14 11.19 -3.15 10.60
N LYS A 15 11.09 -2.81 9.31
CA LYS A 15 11.17 -3.75 8.21
C LYS A 15 11.98 -3.17 7.07
N TYR A 16 12.62 -4.03 6.29
CA TYR A 16 13.29 -3.65 5.05
C TYR A 16 12.66 -4.37 3.87
N ILE A 17 12.81 -3.81 2.67
CA ILE A 17 12.43 -4.46 1.41
C ILE A 17 13.45 -5.55 1.09
N GLY A 18 12.97 -6.78 0.85
CA GLY A 18 13.82 -7.96 0.67
C GLY A 18 14.38 -8.14 -0.74
N GLU A 19 13.66 -7.68 -1.75
CA GLU A 19 14.03 -7.76 -3.16
C GLU A 19 13.65 -6.47 -3.87
N GLU A 20 14.20 -6.22 -5.06
CA GLU A 20 13.75 -5.11 -5.88
C GLU A 20 12.27 -5.27 -6.23
N ILE A 21 11.48 -4.19 -6.07
CA ILE A 21 10.05 -4.22 -6.36
C ILE A 21 9.87 -4.19 -7.88
N ALA A 22 9.66 -5.36 -8.48
CA ALA A 22 9.27 -5.48 -9.87
C ALA A 22 7.78 -5.17 -10.03
N TRP A 23 7.47 -4.06 -10.71
CA TRP A 23 6.10 -3.72 -11.07
C TRP A 23 5.72 -4.43 -12.36
N ALA A 24 4.68 -5.26 -12.30
CA ALA A 24 4.19 -6.03 -13.44
C ALA A 24 2.77 -5.58 -13.83
N GLU A 25 2.52 -5.52 -15.14
CA GLU A 25 1.16 -5.34 -15.66
C GLU A 25 0.30 -6.57 -15.35
N LYS A 26 -0.97 -6.33 -15.05
CA LYS A 26 -1.94 -7.43 -14.94
C LYS A 26 -2.37 -7.86 -16.34
N PRO A 27 -2.34 -9.17 -16.67
CA PRO A 27 -2.57 -9.68 -18.03
C PRO A 27 -3.84 -9.17 -18.74
N ASN A 28 -4.88 -8.79 -17.98
CA ASN A 28 -6.19 -8.41 -18.52
C ASN A 28 -6.60 -6.95 -18.18
N HIS A 29 -5.70 -6.12 -17.67
CA HIS A 29 -6.01 -4.73 -17.30
C HIS A 29 -4.87 -3.79 -17.69
N ALA A 30 -4.95 -3.25 -18.91
CA ALA A 30 -4.02 -2.22 -19.39
C ALA A 30 -4.04 -1.00 -18.44
N GLY A 31 -2.86 -0.47 -18.11
CA GLY A 31 -2.71 0.63 -17.16
C GLY A 31 -2.84 0.21 -15.69
N TRP A 32 -2.83 -1.09 -15.39
CA TRP A 32 -2.81 -1.63 -14.04
C TRP A 32 -1.48 -2.30 -13.72
N LEU A 33 -0.73 -1.76 -12.78
CA LEU A 33 0.55 -2.29 -12.32
C LEU A 33 0.44 -2.81 -10.89
N LYS A 34 1.16 -3.90 -10.62
CA LYS A 34 1.31 -4.44 -9.27
C LYS A 34 2.76 -4.73 -8.96
N GLY A 35 3.20 -4.25 -7.80
CA GLY A 35 4.47 -4.56 -7.19
C GLY A 35 4.28 -5.44 -5.97
N PHE A 36 5.20 -6.37 -5.76
CA PHE A 36 5.25 -7.21 -4.57
C PHE A 36 6.68 -7.25 -4.06
N SER A 37 6.85 -7.36 -2.73
CA SER A 37 8.14 -7.68 -2.13
C SER A 37 7.94 -8.38 -0.80
N THR A 38 8.83 -9.33 -0.52
CA THR A 38 9.06 -9.82 0.84
C THR A 38 9.57 -8.71 1.75
N LEU A 39 9.35 -8.85 3.06
CA LEU A 39 9.85 -7.92 4.07
C LEU A 39 10.85 -8.62 4.97
N LEU A 40 11.95 -7.93 5.28
CA LEU A 40 13.01 -8.41 6.15
C LEU A 40 12.92 -7.71 7.52
N ASP A 41 13.39 -8.36 8.57
CA ASP A 41 13.56 -7.76 9.90
C ASP A 41 14.87 -6.98 10.03
N ASP A 42 15.19 -6.54 11.25
CA ASP A 42 16.42 -5.82 11.59
C ASP A 42 17.70 -6.65 11.45
N ARG A 43 17.57 -7.97 11.28
CA ARG A 43 18.67 -8.89 10.98
C ARG A 43 18.74 -9.24 9.49
N PHE A 44 17.95 -8.56 8.66
CA PHE A 44 17.79 -8.83 7.23
C PHE A 44 17.30 -10.25 6.92
N VAL A 45 16.54 -10.86 7.84
CA VAL A 45 15.89 -12.16 7.65
C VAL A 45 14.44 -11.94 7.23
N THR A 46 13.96 -12.71 6.26
CA THR A 46 12.57 -12.65 5.81
C THR A 46 11.60 -12.86 6.97
N ILE A 47 10.65 -11.94 7.12
CA ILE A 47 9.56 -12.02 8.08
C ILE A 47 8.46 -12.91 7.48
N PRO A 48 8.23 -14.13 8.00
CA PRO A 48 7.26 -15.04 7.42
C PRO A 48 5.85 -14.44 7.42
N GLY A 49 5.11 -14.66 6.32
CA GLY A 49 3.73 -14.18 6.13
C GLY A 49 3.62 -12.70 5.75
N LEU A 50 4.56 -11.85 6.19
CA LEU A 50 4.47 -10.41 6.04
C LEU A 50 5.10 -9.92 4.73
N HIS A 51 4.34 -9.17 3.95
CA HIS A 51 4.78 -8.67 2.65
C HIS A 51 4.24 -7.28 2.33
N PHE A 52 4.96 -6.61 1.43
CA PHE A 52 4.51 -5.40 0.78
C PHE A 52 3.73 -5.75 -0.49
N GLU A 53 2.65 -5.02 -0.74
CA GLU A 53 1.99 -4.97 -2.05
C GLU A 53 1.73 -3.51 -2.45
N GLY A 54 2.11 -3.20 -3.69
CA GLY A 54 1.81 -1.94 -4.35
C GLY A 54 0.86 -2.17 -5.51
N VAL A 55 -0.08 -1.25 -5.73
CA VAL A 55 -0.94 -1.22 -6.91
C VAL A 55 -0.97 0.18 -7.48
N TYR A 56 -0.89 0.28 -8.80
CA TYR A 56 -1.20 1.47 -9.58
C TYR A 56 -2.27 1.12 -10.62
N GLU A 57 -3.18 2.05 -10.83
CA GLU A 57 -4.25 1.93 -11.80
C GLU A 57 -4.53 3.29 -12.44
N SER A 58 -4.36 3.38 -13.76
CA SER A 58 -4.81 4.51 -14.56
C SER A 58 -6.29 4.35 -14.88
N LEU A 59 -7.12 5.33 -14.49
CA LEU A 59 -8.55 5.29 -14.75
C LEU A 59 -8.87 5.92 -16.10
N SER A 60 -9.82 5.32 -16.81
CA SER A 60 -10.30 5.81 -18.12
C SER A 60 -10.87 7.23 -18.08
N VAL A 61 -11.41 7.66 -16.93
CA VAL A 61 -11.93 9.02 -16.72
C VAL A 61 -11.01 9.76 -15.74
N GLY A 62 -9.90 10.27 -16.27
CA GLY A 62 -9.12 11.37 -15.70
C GLY A 62 -8.71 11.20 -14.24
N GLY A 63 -8.05 10.10 -13.89
CA GLY A 63 -7.55 9.91 -12.53
C GLY A 63 -6.58 8.75 -12.41
N GLU A 64 -5.78 8.77 -11.35
CA GLU A 64 -4.86 7.70 -10.99
C GLU A 64 -5.20 7.18 -9.60
N VAL A 65 -5.19 5.87 -9.45
CA VAL A 65 -5.37 5.20 -8.17
C VAL A 65 -4.07 4.54 -7.76
N PHE A 66 -3.67 4.78 -6.51
CA PHE A 66 -2.49 4.13 -5.93
C PHE A 66 -2.89 3.41 -4.65
N ARG A 67 -2.36 2.21 -4.44
CA ARG A 67 -2.50 1.49 -3.17
C ARG A 67 -1.13 1.02 -2.71
N TYR A 68 -0.82 1.28 -1.45
CA TYR A 68 0.38 0.75 -0.79
C TYR A 68 -0.09 0.01 0.46
N GLY A 69 0.16 -1.29 0.51
CA GLY A 69 -0.34 -2.16 1.56
C GLY A 69 0.74 -3.02 2.20
N LEU A 70 0.57 -3.19 3.51
CA LEU A 70 1.24 -4.19 4.33
C LEU A 70 0.23 -5.30 4.60
N PHE A 71 0.61 -6.53 4.28
CA PHE A 71 -0.27 -7.67 4.36
C PHE A 71 0.42 -8.81 5.07
N ASP A 72 -0.39 -9.60 5.78
CA ASP A 72 0.03 -10.85 6.39
C ASP A 72 -0.72 -12.01 5.77
N THR A 73 -0.01 -13.07 5.42
CA THR A 73 -0.57 -14.26 4.78
C THR A 73 -0.46 -15.45 5.73
N HIS A 74 -1.60 -16.12 5.93
CA HIS A 74 -1.71 -17.35 6.67
C HIS A 74 -2.31 -18.43 5.75
N GLY A 75 -1.44 -19.28 5.18
CA GLY A 75 -1.86 -20.26 4.18
C GLY A 75 -2.40 -19.58 2.92
N ARG A 76 -3.70 -19.78 2.62
CA ARG A 76 -4.38 -19.13 1.49
C ARG A 76 -5.01 -17.80 1.85
N ASP A 77 -5.14 -17.50 3.14
CA ASP A 77 -5.77 -16.28 3.61
C ASP A 77 -4.79 -15.13 3.63
N ARG A 78 -5.25 -13.99 3.15
CA ARG A 78 -4.46 -12.77 3.06
C ARG A 78 -5.15 -11.65 3.79
N HIS A 79 -4.51 -11.21 4.86
CA HIS A 79 -5.04 -10.21 5.77
C HIS A 79 -4.31 -8.89 5.59
N ARG A 80 -5.07 -7.82 5.33
CA ARG A 80 -4.53 -6.47 5.34
C ARG A 80 -4.16 -6.07 6.76
N VAL A 81 -2.91 -5.71 6.97
CA VAL A 81 -2.41 -5.14 8.24
C VAL A 81 -2.64 -3.62 8.21
N PHE A 82 -2.14 -2.97 7.17
CA PHE A 82 -2.23 -1.53 6.97
C PHE A 82 -2.24 -1.21 5.48
N GLN A 83 -2.99 -0.20 5.04
CA GLN A 83 -2.97 0.22 3.64
C GLN A 83 -3.27 1.70 3.52
N ILE A 84 -2.61 2.35 2.57
CA ILE A 84 -3.01 3.67 2.07
C ILE A 84 -3.60 3.46 0.69
N GLU A 85 -4.79 4.00 0.48
CA GLU A 85 -5.42 4.08 -0.84
C GLU A 85 -5.56 5.55 -1.23
N VAL A 86 -5.10 5.86 -2.43
CA VAL A 86 -5.11 7.20 -3.00
C VAL A 86 -6.04 7.16 -4.18
N TYR A 87 -7.22 7.74 -4.02
CA TYR A 87 -8.20 7.95 -5.07
C TYR A 87 -8.31 9.44 -5.39
N PRO A 88 -8.70 9.82 -6.61
CA PRO A 88 -9.17 11.17 -6.89
C PRO A 88 -10.22 11.62 -5.87
N ARG A 89 -10.14 12.86 -5.39
CA ARG A 89 -10.98 13.40 -4.30
C ARG A 89 -12.47 13.27 -4.54
N TYR A 90 -12.88 13.37 -5.80
CA TYR A 90 -14.27 13.31 -6.22
C TYR A 90 -14.79 11.88 -6.41
N GLN A 91 -13.89 10.88 -6.40
CA GLN A 91 -14.25 9.50 -6.64
C GLN A 91 -14.60 8.78 -5.33
N ILE A 92 -15.68 8.01 -5.36
CA ILE A 92 -16.07 7.11 -4.28
C ILE A 92 -15.12 5.92 -4.30
N SER A 93 -14.37 5.71 -3.23
CA SER A 93 -13.48 4.57 -3.08
C SER A 93 -14.17 3.37 -2.43
N HIS A 94 -15.01 3.62 -1.40
CA HIS A 94 -15.73 2.58 -0.65
C HIS A 94 -17.15 3.02 -0.29
N ARG A 95 -18.01 2.03 -0.06
CA ARG A 95 -19.33 2.20 0.57
C ARG A 95 -19.39 1.31 1.82
N GLU A 96 -19.31 1.91 3.00
CA GLU A 96 -19.37 1.19 4.28
C GLU A 96 -20.56 1.67 5.10
N LYS A 97 -21.46 0.74 5.47
CA LYS A 97 -22.62 1.01 6.36
C LYS A 97 -23.42 2.27 5.97
N GLY A 98 -23.67 2.46 4.68
CA GLY A 98 -24.40 3.61 4.13
C GLY A 98 -23.59 4.91 4.01
N ARG A 99 -22.33 4.94 4.47
CA ARG A 99 -21.42 6.07 4.28
C ARG A 99 -20.52 5.84 3.06
N GLN A 100 -20.36 6.88 2.26
CA GLN A 100 -19.41 6.90 1.16
C GLN A 100 -18.07 7.43 1.67
N VAL A 101 -16.98 6.73 1.35
CA VAL A 101 -15.63 7.24 1.52
C VAL A 101 -15.18 7.77 0.18
N LEU A 102 -14.77 9.04 0.16
CA LEU A 102 -14.27 9.70 -1.03
C LEU A 102 -12.79 9.99 -0.90
N GLY A 103 -12.08 9.91 -2.02
CA GLY A 103 -10.69 10.28 -2.11
C GLY A 103 -9.75 9.44 -1.25
N PRO A 104 -8.57 9.97 -0.89
CA PRO A 104 -7.54 9.19 -0.23
C PRO A 104 -7.86 8.89 1.22
N HIS A 105 -7.58 7.66 1.64
CA HIS A 105 -7.92 7.15 2.95
C HIS A 105 -6.96 6.03 3.37
N ILE A 106 -6.98 5.72 4.66
CA ILE A 106 -6.08 4.74 5.28
C ILE A 106 -6.93 3.63 5.90
N HIS A 107 -6.46 2.40 5.70
CA HIS A 107 -7.00 1.20 6.32
C HIS A 107 -6.05 0.67 7.40
N LEU A 108 -6.62 0.17 8.49
CA LEU A 108 -5.94 -0.67 9.47
C LEU A 108 -6.78 -1.94 9.67
N GLY A 109 -6.18 -3.11 9.50
CA GLY A 109 -6.87 -4.40 9.61
C GLY A 109 -7.62 -4.84 8.34
N HIS A 110 -8.09 -6.09 8.32
CA HIS A 110 -8.60 -6.76 7.11
C HIS A 110 -10.12 -6.70 6.94
N LYS A 111 -10.90 -6.95 8.00
CA LYS A 111 -12.37 -7.01 7.95
C LYS A 111 -13.02 -6.35 9.19
N PRO A 112 -14.25 -5.82 9.06
CA PRO A 112 -15.03 -5.36 10.21
C PRO A 112 -15.31 -6.51 11.21
N PRO A 113 -15.54 -6.20 12.50
CA PRO A 113 -15.68 -4.86 13.08
C PRO A 113 -14.36 -4.15 13.41
N ASP A 114 -13.22 -4.85 13.43
CA ASP A 114 -11.95 -4.31 13.92
C ASP A 114 -11.18 -3.49 12.89
N ALA A 115 -11.54 -3.63 11.61
CA ALA A 115 -11.01 -2.81 10.54
C ALA A 115 -11.39 -1.34 10.73
N MET A 116 -10.44 -0.45 10.49
CA MET A 116 -10.63 0.98 10.57
C MET A 116 -10.32 1.63 9.24
N VAL A 117 -11.26 2.44 8.75
CA VAL A 117 -11.05 3.33 7.60
C VAL A 117 -11.03 4.77 8.08
N ARG A 118 -10.03 5.54 7.67
CA ARG A 118 -9.94 6.99 7.98
C ARG A 118 -9.63 7.80 6.73
N PRO A 119 -10.50 8.76 6.35
CA PRO A 119 -10.19 9.74 5.30
C PRO A 119 -8.93 10.53 5.64
N VAL A 120 -8.17 10.91 4.62
CA VAL A 120 -6.99 11.77 4.77
C VAL A 120 -7.36 13.21 4.38
N LEU A 121 -7.36 14.11 5.36
CA LEU A 121 -7.59 15.56 5.18
C LEU A 121 -6.36 16.29 4.61
N ALA A 122 -5.77 15.82 3.52
CA ALA A 122 -4.66 16.54 2.87
C ALA A 122 -5.12 17.16 1.56
N ASN A 123 -4.52 18.30 1.19
CA ASN A 123 -4.48 18.85 -0.16
C ASN A 123 -3.69 17.90 -1.04
N LEU A 124 -4.41 17.15 -1.88
CA LEU A 124 -3.91 15.98 -2.58
C LEU A 124 -4.10 16.20 -4.07
N ASP A 125 -3.13 16.92 -4.62
CA ASP A 125 -2.76 16.80 -6.02
C ASP A 125 -2.09 15.44 -6.24
N ALA A 126 -2.52 14.70 -7.26
CA ALA A 126 -1.99 13.37 -7.60
C ALA A 126 -0.48 13.39 -7.90
N GLY A 127 0.09 14.56 -8.21
CA GLY A 127 1.51 14.80 -8.51
C GLY A 127 2.50 14.54 -7.37
N GLN A 128 2.07 14.01 -6.22
CA GLN A 128 2.91 13.76 -5.06
C GLN A 128 3.04 12.27 -4.70
N LEU A 129 3.06 11.37 -5.69
CA LEU A 129 3.19 9.92 -5.48
C LEU A 129 4.34 9.53 -4.52
N LYS A 130 5.50 10.20 -4.66
CA LYS A 130 6.65 10.02 -3.75
C LYS A 130 6.29 10.32 -2.28
N ARG A 131 5.43 11.32 -2.03
CA ARG A 131 4.98 11.65 -0.67
C ARG A 131 4.06 10.57 -0.10
N TRP A 132 3.26 9.92 -0.95
CA TRP A 132 2.42 8.81 -0.52
C TRP A 132 3.21 7.56 -0.17
N ALA A 133 4.19 7.20 -1.02
CA ALA A 133 5.14 6.14 -0.71
C ALA A 133 5.88 6.42 0.60
N TYR A 134 6.37 7.66 0.80
CA TYR A 134 7.01 8.08 2.05
C TYR A 134 6.08 7.98 3.26
N ARG A 135 4.83 8.44 3.11
CA ARG A 135 3.82 8.37 4.18
C ARG A 135 3.53 6.92 4.56
N PHE A 136 3.40 6.03 3.58
CA PHE A 136 3.25 4.59 3.81
C PHE A 136 4.44 4.03 4.58
N LYS A 137 5.68 4.24 4.10
CA LYS A 137 6.91 3.81 4.78
C LYS A 137 6.95 4.23 6.24
N ARG A 138 6.62 5.49 6.52
CA ARG A 138 6.59 6.03 7.89
C ARG A 138 5.58 5.31 8.79
N HIS A 139 4.36 5.07 8.31
CA HIS A 139 3.32 4.41 9.10
C HIS A 139 3.53 2.90 9.25
N ALA A 140 4.04 2.24 8.21
CA ALA A 140 4.33 0.83 8.19
C ALA A 140 5.74 0.49 8.72
N LYS A 141 6.52 1.49 9.17
CA LYS A 141 7.92 1.37 9.61
C LYS A 141 8.79 0.56 8.65
N ILE A 142 8.69 0.88 7.35
CA ILE A 142 9.55 0.33 6.31
C ILE A 142 10.72 1.30 6.08
N SER A 143 11.92 0.81 6.27
CA SER A 143 13.17 1.50 6.00
C SER A 143 13.75 1.05 4.66
N ASP A 144 14.47 1.94 3.98
CA ASP A 144 15.27 1.52 2.84
C ASP A 144 16.49 0.74 3.34
N SER A 145 16.87 -0.29 2.60
CA SER A 145 18.18 -0.91 2.78
C SER A 145 19.19 -0.27 1.80
N PRO A 146 20.50 -0.46 2.00
CA PRO A 146 21.49 -0.01 1.03
C PRO A 146 21.31 -0.60 -0.37
N ARG A 147 20.65 -1.76 -0.49
CA ARG A 147 20.47 -2.50 -1.74
C ARG A 147 19.11 -2.27 -2.40
N HIS A 148 18.08 -2.02 -1.61
CA HIS A 148 16.70 -1.94 -2.07
C HIS A 148 15.94 -0.84 -1.34
N ALA A 149 15.17 -0.08 -2.12
CA ALA A 149 14.29 0.96 -1.60
C ALA A 149 12.86 0.70 -2.08
N LEU A 150 11.88 1.16 -1.28
CA LEU A 150 10.51 1.21 -1.78
C LEU A 150 10.39 2.38 -2.76
N VAL A 151 10.30 2.02 -4.04
CA VAL A 151 10.22 2.93 -5.17
C VAL A 151 8.78 2.95 -5.71
N PRO A 152 8.15 4.12 -5.94
CA PRO A 152 6.91 4.18 -6.72
C PRO A 152 7.04 3.52 -8.09
N PRO A 153 5.92 3.14 -8.75
CA PRO A 153 5.92 2.50 -10.07
C PRO A 153 6.53 3.37 -11.19
N PHE A 154 6.77 4.66 -10.94
CA PHE A 154 7.40 5.58 -11.88
C PHE A 154 8.75 6.02 -11.34
N HIS A 155 9.76 5.16 -11.49
CA HIS A 155 11.14 5.62 -11.37
C HIS A 155 11.74 6.01 -12.70
N ASP A 156 11.26 5.44 -13.79
CA ASP A 156 11.52 5.87 -15.15
C ASP A 156 10.20 5.67 -15.92
N GLY A 157 9.85 6.60 -16.80
CA GLY A 157 8.68 6.41 -17.62
C GLY A 157 8.83 5.13 -18.43
N ILE A 158 7.79 4.31 -18.51
CA ILE A 158 7.71 3.22 -19.51
C ILE A 158 7.95 3.77 -20.95
N PHE A 159 7.79 5.10 -21.14
CA PHE A 159 8.08 5.84 -22.36
C PHE A 159 9.19 6.91 -22.25
N SER A 160 9.94 7.01 -21.15
CA SER A 160 11.10 7.92 -21.15
C SER A 160 12.22 7.31 -21.98
N LYS A 161 12.31 7.76 -23.23
CA LYS A 161 13.57 7.77 -23.99
C LYS A 161 14.56 8.73 -23.35
#